data_AF-A0A1T3H6Y1-F1
#
_entry.id   AF-A0A1T3H6Y1-F1
#
_cell.length_a   1.000
_cell.length_b   1.000
_cell.length_c   1.000
_cell.angle_alpha   90.00
_cell.angle_beta   90.00
_cell.angle_gamma   90.00
#
_symmetry.space_group_name_H-M   'P 1'
#
loop_
_entity.id
_entity.type
_entity.pdbx_description
1 polymer ?
#
loop_
_entity_poly.entity_id
_entity_poly.type
_entity_poly.pdbx_seq_one_letter_code
_entity_poly.pdbx_strand_id
1 'polypeptide(L)'
;MKETTQEFIAFWEQKREKGRIKYALYDGLKWSLFTAVFIVLFQYFVLKTDDPQNLWISIIINVIVVLLAGFILYYYLMWTLYEKKYKKLKTNP
;
A
#
# COMPACT_ATOMS: atom_id res chain seq x y z
N MET A 1 -4.62 -25.61 -5.93
CA MET A 1 -3.31 -24.99 -6.25
C MET A 1 -3.26 -24.42 -7.67
N LYS A 2 -3.84 -25.09 -8.69
CA LYS A 2 -3.96 -24.52 -10.05
C LYS A 2 -4.97 -23.36 -10.14
N GLU A 3 -6.13 -23.49 -9.49
CA GLU A 3 -7.14 -22.41 -9.45
C GLU A 3 -6.60 -21.11 -8.87
N THR A 4 -5.94 -21.16 -7.71
CA THR A 4 -5.31 -19.99 -7.06
C THR A 4 -4.26 -19.28 -7.93
N THR A 5 -3.60 -20.02 -8.84
CA THR A 5 -2.65 -19.46 -9.80
C THR A 5 -3.36 -18.73 -10.92
N GLN A 6 -4.41 -19.33 -11.48
CA GLN A 6 -5.22 -18.71 -12.54
C GLN A 6 -5.96 -17.46 -12.04
N GLU A 7 -6.52 -17.52 -10.82
CA GLU A 7 -7.14 -16.38 -10.16
C GLU A 7 -6.15 -15.21 -9.99
N PHE A 8 -4.92 -15.50 -9.54
CA PHE A 8 -3.89 -14.48 -9.41
C PHE A 8 -3.51 -13.88 -10.77
N ILE A 9 -3.36 -14.69 -11.81
CA ILE A 9 -3.03 -14.24 -13.17
C ILE A 9 -4.12 -13.30 -13.68
N ALA A 10 -5.39 -13.70 -13.61
CA ALA A 10 -6.53 -12.89 -14.05
C ALA A 10 -6.64 -11.58 -13.26
N PHE A 11 -6.51 -11.66 -11.93
CA PHE A 11 -6.49 -10.48 -11.06
C PHE A 11 -5.37 -9.51 -11.44
N TRP A 12 -4.16 -10.02 -11.63
CA TRP A 12 -3.01 -9.17 -11.93
C TRP A 12 -3.09 -8.55 -13.32
N GLU A 13 -3.57 -9.29 -14.33
CA GLU A 13 -3.80 -8.75 -15.68
C GLU A 13 -4.75 -7.55 -15.64
N GLN A 14 -5.88 -7.68 -14.96
CA GLN A 14 -6.83 -6.58 -14.80
C GLN A 14 -6.22 -5.36 -14.10
N LYS A 15 -5.37 -5.58 -13.09
CA LYS A 15 -4.68 -4.50 -12.37
C LYS A 15 -3.63 -3.81 -13.24
N ARG A 16 -2.93 -4.56 -14.09
CA ARG A 16 -1.90 -4.01 -14.97
C ARG A 16 -2.43 -3.18 -16.11
N GLU A 17 -3.56 -3.57 -16.69
CA GLU A 17 -4.19 -2.81 -17.78
C GLU A 17 -4.50 -1.37 -17.36
N LYS A 18 -4.82 -1.17 -16.08
CA LYS A 18 -5.05 0.17 -15.50
C LYS A 18 -3.75 0.98 -15.34
N GLY A 19 -2.60 0.33 -15.40
CA GLY A 19 -1.28 0.95 -15.31
C GLY A 19 -0.77 1.12 -13.88
N ARG A 20 0.56 1.23 -13.79
CA ARG A 20 1.32 1.29 -12.54
C ARG A 20 0.95 2.45 -11.63
N ILE A 21 0.70 3.63 -12.21
CA ILE A 21 0.31 4.83 -11.45
C ILE A 21 -1.04 4.61 -10.77
N LYS A 22 -2.05 4.14 -11.51
CA LYS A 22 -3.38 3.86 -10.92
C LYS A 22 -3.30 2.78 -9.87
N TYR A 23 -2.52 1.73 -10.09
CA TYR A 23 -2.27 0.70 -9.06
C TYR A 23 -1.68 1.29 -7.78
N ALA A 24 -0.62 2.10 -7.88
CA ALA A 24 0.01 2.73 -6.73
C ALA A 24 -0.92 3.71 -6.01
N LEU A 25 -1.74 4.46 -6.75
CA LEU A 25 -2.76 5.32 -6.16
C LEU A 25 -3.83 4.49 -5.45
N TYR A 26 -4.48 3.53 -6.11
CA TYR A 26 -5.60 2.81 -5.49
C TYR A 26 -5.16 1.87 -4.38
N ASP A 27 -4.19 1.01 -4.64
CA ASP A 27 -3.79 -0.01 -3.67
C ASP A 27 -2.80 0.55 -2.64
N GLY A 28 -1.90 1.45 -3.05
CA GLY A 28 -0.99 2.14 -2.15
C GLY A 28 -1.70 3.11 -1.22
N LEU A 29 -2.61 3.97 -1.72
CA LEU A 29 -3.35 4.87 -0.82
C LEU A 29 -4.30 4.11 0.12
N LYS A 30 -4.92 3.01 -0.33
CA LYS A 30 -5.72 2.16 0.57
C LYS A 30 -4.88 1.61 1.72
N TRP A 31 -3.71 1.08 1.41
CA TRP A 31 -2.78 0.57 2.43
C TRP A 31 -2.26 1.67 3.34
N SER A 32 -1.90 2.83 2.79
CA SER A 32 -1.46 3.98 3.57
C SER A 32 -2.55 4.53 4.47
N LEU A 33 -3.78 4.65 3.98
CA LEU A 33 -4.90 5.15 4.78
C LEU A 33 -5.20 4.22 5.94
N PHE A 34 -5.21 2.91 5.69
CA PHE A 34 -5.34 1.91 6.74
C PHE A 34 -4.23 2.09 7.79
N THR A 35 -2.97 2.16 7.36
CA THR A 35 -1.80 2.33 8.25
C THR A 35 -1.84 3.66 9.03
N ALA A 36 -2.27 4.74 8.38
CA ALA A 36 -2.40 6.06 8.98
C ALA A 36 -3.42 6.06 10.13
N VAL A 37 -4.54 5.34 10.00
CA VAL A 37 -5.50 5.16 11.10
C VAL A 37 -4.84 4.48 12.30
N PHE A 38 -4.04 3.42 12.09
CA PHE A 38 -3.32 2.79 13.20
C PHE A 38 -2.32 3.73 13.86
N ILE A 39 -1.61 4.55 13.09
CA ILE A 39 -0.65 5.50 13.64
C ILE A 39 -1.36 6.55 14.49
N VAL A 40 -2.48 7.10 14.01
CA VAL A 40 -3.29 8.07 14.77
C VAL A 40 -3.76 7.46 16.09
N LEU A 41 -4.33 6.25 16.04
CA LEU A 41 -4.78 5.54 17.24
C LEU A 41 -3.62 5.26 18.20
N PHE A 42 -2.48 4.81 17.68
CA PHE A 42 -1.29 4.54 18.47
C PHE A 42 -0.77 5.82 19.15
N GLN A 43 -0.68 6.93 18.42
CA GLN A 43 -0.25 8.21 18.99
C GLN A 43 -1.23 8.71 20.05
N TYR A 44 -2.53 8.57 19.82
CA TYR A 44 -3.56 9.03 20.76
C TYR A 44 -3.63 8.19 22.05
N PHE A 45 -3.59 6.86 21.93
CA PHE A 45 -3.79 5.98 23.08
C PHE A 45 -2.50 5.60 23.81
N VAL A 46 -1.36 5.53 23.11
CA VAL A 46 -0.11 5.00 23.67
C VAL A 46 0.87 6.11 24.03
N LEU A 47 1.05 7.11 23.15
CA LEU A 47 2.13 8.09 23.30
C LEU A 47 1.81 9.29 24.21
N LYS A 48 0.61 9.34 24.82
CA LYS A 48 0.12 10.36 25.78
C LYS A 48 0.93 11.68 25.72
N THR A 49 0.62 12.50 24.73
CA THR A 49 1.34 13.77 24.55
C THR A 49 0.74 14.86 25.44
N ASP A 50 1.59 15.53 26.24
CA ASP A 50 1.18 16.61 27.15
C ASP A 50 0.78 17.92 26.43
N ASP A 51 1.16 18.06 25.15
CA ASP A 51 0.84 19.22 24.30
C ASP A 51 -0.06 18.82 23.13
N PRO A 52 -1.37 19.18 23.18
CA PRO A 52 -2.34 18.86 22.14
C PRO A 52 -1.99 19.43 20.77
N GLN A 53 -1.35 20.60 20.70
CA GLN A 53 -1.08 21.27 19.43
C GLN A 53 0.07 20.58 18.67
N ASN A 54 1.11 20.15 19.40
CA ASN A 54 2.20 19.35 18.86
C ASN A 54 1.74 17.95 18.42
N LEU A 55 0.75 17.36 19.12
CA LEU A 55 0.16 16.07 18.74
C LEU A 55 -0.51 16.14 17.36
N TRP A 56 -1.35 17.15 17.10
CA TRP A 56 -2.04 17.27 15.81
C TRP A 56 -1.08 17.53 14.64
N ILE A 57 -0.05 18.34 14.84
CA ILE A 57 0.98 18.58 13.81
C ILE A 57 1.74 17.29 13.50
N SER A 58 2.15 16.54 14.53
CA SER A 58 2.83 15.25 14.36
C SER A 58 1.96 14.26 13.59
N ILE A 59 0.66 14.17 13.93
CA ILE A 59 -0.29 13.31 13.22
C ILE A 59 -0.36 13.68 11.74
N ILE A 60 -0.54 14.96 11.40
CA ILE A 60 -0.64 15.40 10.00
C ILE A 60 0.63 15.05 9.22
N ILE A 61 1.81 15.32 9.80
CA ILE A 61 3.09 14.99 9.16
C ILE A 61 3.20 13.48 8.93
N ASN A 62 2.91 12.67 9.95
CA ASN A 62 2.98 11.21 9.84
C ASN A 62 2.02 10.66 8.79
N VAL A 63 0.79 11.17 8.72
CA VAL A 63 -0.19 10.78 7.70
C VAL A 63 0.34 11.08 6.29
N ILE A 64 0.88 12.28 6.06
CA ILE A 64 1.45 12.66 4.76
C ILE A 64 2.63 11.74 4.40
N VAL A 65 3.55 11.51 5.35
CA VAL A 65 4.71 10.62 5.15
C VAL A 65 4.26 9.21 4.79
N VAL A 66 3.24 8.67 5.47
CA VAL A 66 2.73 7.32 5.22
C VAL A 66 2.01 7.21 3.87
N LEU A 67 1.29 8.25 3.44
CA LEU A 67 0.67 8.31 2.11
C LEU A 67 1.74 8.29 1.01
N LEU A 68 2.78 9.11 1.14
CA LEU A 68 3.91 9.12 0.20
C LEU A 68 4.66 7.79 0.21
N ALA A 69 4.94 7.24 1.40
CA ALA A 69 5.63 5.97 1.55
C ALA A 69 4.87 4.82 0.90
N GLY A 70 3.54 4.72 1.12
CA GLY A 70 2.75 3.67 0.50
C GLY A 70 2.61 3.85 -1.01
N PHE A 71 2.53 5.07 -1.53
CA PHE A 71 2.60 5.30 -2.97
C PHE A 71 3.92 4.79 -3.56
N ILE A 72 5.06 5.20 -2.99
CA ILE A 72 6.40 4.78 -3.45
C ILE A 72 6.56 3.26 -3.33
N LEU A 73 6.16 2.67 -2.20
CA LEU A 73 6.24 1.25 -1.93
C LEU A 73 5.43 0.45 -2.96
N TYR A 74 4.19 0.86 -3.24
CA TYR A 74 3.34 0.14 -4.18
C TYR A 74 3.77 0.38 -5.62
N TYR A 75 4.18 1.61 -5.95
CA TYR A 75 4.70 1.93 -7.27
C TYR A 75 5.95 1.10 -7.57
N TYR A 76 6.99 1.16 -6.73
CA TYR A 76 8.25 0.50 -7.03
C TYR A 76 8.28 -0.97 -6.63
N LEU A 77 8.07 -1.26 -5.35
CA LEU A 77 8.33 -2.56 -4.77
C LEU A 77 7.23 -3.57 -5.11
N MET A 78 5.98 -3.28 -4.72
CA MET A 78 4.88 -4.25 -4.86
C MET A 78 4.58 -4.56 -6.32
N TRP A 79 4.57 -3.53 -7.19
CA TRP A 79 4.43 -3.74 -8.62
C TRP A 79 5.48 -4.70 -9.18
N THR A 80 6.75 -4.51 -8.81
CA THR A 80 7.85 -5.33 -9.32
C THR A 80 7.76 -6.77 -8.82
N LEU A 81 7.39 -6.97 -7.54
CA LEU A 81 7.19 -8.30 -6.97
C LEU A 81 6.05 -9.05 -7.67
N TYR A 82 4.92 -8.39 -7.89
CA TYR A 82 3.78 -8.99 -8.58
C TYR A 82 4.03 -9.21 -10.07
N GLU A 83 4.73 -8.31 -10.74
CA GLU A 83 5.18 -8.53 -12.12
C GLU A 83 6.11 -9.74 -12.25
N LYS A 84 7.09 -9.88 -11.35
CA LYS A 84 7.99 -11.03 -11.35
C LYS A 84 7.22 -12.33 -11.11
N LYS A 85 6.31 -12.34 -10.13
CA LYS A 85 5.45 -13.50 -9.85
C LYS A 85 4.59 -13.86 -11.06
N TYR A 86 3.95 -12.88 -11.67
CA TYR A 86 3.12 -13.07 -12.86
C TYR A 86 3.91 -13.68 -14.03
N LYS A 87 5.07 -13.11 -14.36
CA LYS A 87 5.91 -13.64 -15.44
C LYS A 87 6.33 -15.08 -15.17
N LYS A 88 6.75 -15.38 -13.94
CA LYS A 88 7.12 -16.75 -13.54
C LYS A 88 5.97 -17.75 -13.73
N LEU A 89 4.75 -17.38 -13.36
CA LEU A 89 3.58 -18.23 -13.49
C LEU A 89 3.12 -18.40 -14.96
N LYS A 90 3.35 -17.39 -15.81
CA LYS A 90 2.98 -17.46 -17.24
C LYS A 90 4.00 -18.20 -18.10
N THR A 91 5.29 -18.14 -17.73
CA THR A 91 6.37 -18.86 -18.44
C THR A 91 6.45 -20.35 -18.07
N ASN A 92 5.94 -20.74 -16.90
CA ASN A 92 5.91 -22.13 -16.44
C ASN A 92 4.47 -22.53 -16.02
N PRO A 93 3.54 -22.67 -16.99
CA PRO A 93 2.10 -22.84 -16.75
C PRO A 93 1.72 -24.14 -16.01
#